data_AF-A0A132NK10-F1
#
_entry.id   AF-A0A132NK10-F1
#
_cell.length_a   1.000
_cell.length_b   1.000
_cell.length_c   1.000
_cell.angle_alpha   90.00
_cell.angle_beta   90.00
_cell.angle_gamma   90.00
#
_symmetry.space_group_name_H-M   'P 1'
#
loop_
_entity.id
_entity.type
_entity.pdbx_description
1 polymer ?
#
loop_
_entity_poly.entity_id
_entity_poly.type
_entity_poly.pdbx_seq_one_letter_code
_entity_poly.pdbx_strand_id
1 'polypeptide(L)'
;MGIESLVDDFVVWAHANAPDVDPADVDLLLRVRADHLGAPDPARWHAGQLRELLLDVYPRQISVDPSAAGEILAAADAFLRYLAAGRIGRESAPVEKLREELAEVGPQLADALADRGRYGLAKTLVATAVDEGVDATDPEALDRW
;
A
#
# COMPACT_ATOMS: atom_id res chain seq x y z
N MET A 1 6.94 1.10 18.61
CA MET A 1 7.91 1.32 17.51
C MET A 1 7.20 2.18 16.48
N GLY A 2 7.85 3.22 15.95
CA GLY A 2 7.24 4.08 14.92
C GLY A 2 7.42 3.50 13.52
N ILE A 3 6.68 4.02 12.53
CA ILE A 3 6.82 3.62 11.12
C ILE A 3 8.25 3.87 10.64
N GLU A 4 8.79 5.07 10.86
CA GLU A 4 10.15 5.46 10.48
C GLU A 4 11.20 4.45 10.97
N SER A 5 11.23 4.17 12.28
CA SER A 5 12.17 3.20 12.85
C SER A 5 12.00 1.78 12.32
N LEU A 6 10.77 1.39 11.96
CA LEU A 6 10.50 0.05 11.44
C LEU A 6 10.91 -0.06 9.96
N VAL A 7 10.72 1.01 9.18
CA VAL A 7 11.14 1.11 7.78
C VAL A 7 12.66 1.14 7.68
N ASP A 8 13.36 1.89 8.52
CA ASP A 8 14.83 1.91 8.54
C ASP A 8 15.43 0.51 8.78
N ASP A 9 14.86 -0.24 9.73
CA ASP A 9 15.28 -1.61 9.99
C ASP A 9 14.82 -2.58 8.88
N PHE A 10 13.68 -2.31 8.22
CA PHE A 10 13.25 -3.04 7.02
C PHE A 10 14.24 -2.84 5.86
N VAL A 11 14.72 -1.62 5.61
CA VAL A 11 15.72 -1.32 4.56
C VAL A 11 16.95 -2.20 4.73
N VAL A 12 17.49 -2.27 5.95
CA VAL A 12 18.65 -3.11 6.27
C VAL A 12 18.36 -4.59 6.01
N TRP A 13 17.18 -5.07 6.39
CA TRP A 13 16.78 -6.46 6.15
C TRP A 13 16.54 -6.76 4.66
N ALA A 14 15.90 -5.85 3.92
CA ALA A 14 15.51 -6.01 2.53
C ALA A 14 16.73 -6.14 1.61
N HIS A 15 17.81 -5.41 1.89
CA HIS A 15 19.07 -5.54 1.15
C HIS A 15 19.59 -6.98 1.04
N ALA A 16 19.36 -7.81 2.06
CA ALA A 16 19.79 -9.20 2.06
C ALA A 16 18.70 -10.21 1.68
N ASN A 17 17.41 -9.85 1.82
CA ASN A 17 16.30 -10.81 1.78
C ASN A 17 15.21 -10.51 0.73
N ALA A 18 15.22 -9.31 0.16
CA ALA A 18 14.26 -8.83 -0.83
C ALA A 18 14.87 -7.68 -1.66
N PRO A 19 15.99 -7.92 -2.37
CA PRO A 19 16.74 -6.85 -3.06
C PRO A 19 15.96 -6.17 -4.20
N ASP A 20 14.91 -6.81 -4.71
CA ASP A 20 14.07 -6.29 -5.80
C ASP A 20 12.87 -5.48 -5.28
N VAL A 21 12.70 -5.35 -3.95
CA VAL A 21 11.60 -4.58 -3.35
C VAL A 21 12.09 -3.19 -2.99
N ASP A 22 11.37 -2.15 -3.44
CA ASP A 22 11.61 -0.78 -3.01
C ASP A 22 11.06 -0.56 -1.58
N PRO A 23 11.89 -0.20 -0.60
CA PRO A 23 11.40 0.13 0.75
C PRO A 23 10.41 1.29 0.80
N ALA A 24 10.39 2.17 -0.20
CA ALA A 24 9.42 3.25 -0.31
C ALA A 24 7.98 2.72 -0.44
N ASP A 25 7.77 1.58 -1.09
CA ASP A 25 6.44 0.97 -1.22
C ASP A 25 5.91 0.48 0.14
N VAL A 26 6.80 -0.04 0.99
CA VAL A 26 6.45 -0.46 2.35
C VAL A 26 6.13 0.75 3.23
N ASP A 27 6.94 1.83 3.14
CA ASP A 27 6.65 3.08 3.85
C ASP A 27 5.27 3.64 3.43
N LEU A 28 4.98 3.68 2.12
CA LEU A 28 3.70 4.15 1.59
C LEU A 28 2.52 3.30 2.10
N LEU A 29 2.61 1.97 2.03
CA LEU A 29 1.58 1.06 2.56
C LEU A 29 1.30 1.32 4.05
N LEU A 30 2.36 1.50 4.85
CA LEU A 30 2.23 1.76 6.28
C LEU A 30 1.61 3.13 6.57
N ARG A 31 1.96 4.17 5.79
CA ARG A 31 1.37 5.50 5.92
C ARG A 31 -0.11 5.51 5.57
N VAL A 32 -0.49 4.94 4.43
CA VAL A 32 -1.91 4.83 4.02
C VAL A 32 -2.73 4.11 5.08
N ARG A 33 -2.19 3.01 5.62
CA ARG A 33 -2.82 2.28 6.73
C ARG A 33 -2.93 3.13 7.99
N ALA A 34 -1.88 3.87 8.34
CA ALA A 34 -1.86 4.70 9.53
C ALA A 34 -2.85 5.86 9.45
N ASP A 35 -2.97 6.49 8.29
CA ASP A 35 -3.93 7.57 8.07
C ASP A 35 -5.37 7.05 8.16
N HIS A 36 -5.64 5.83 7.68
CA HIS A 36 -6.95 5.19 7.78
C HIS A 36 -7.33 4.73 9.20
N LEU A 37 -6.38 4.13 9.94
CA LEU A 37 -6.66 3.51 11.25
C LEU A 37 -6.31 4.40 12.46
N GLY A 38 -5.78 5.61 12.25
CA GLY A 38 -5.38 6.52 13.32
C GLY A 38 -4.07 6.13 13.99
N ALA A 39 -3.02 5.88 13.19
CA ALA A 39 -1.66 5.55 13.62
C ALA A 39 -1.56 4.28 14.50
N PRO A 40 -1.94 3.10 13.98
CA PRO A 40 -1.80 1.84 14.69
C PRO A 40 -0.32 1.46 14.84
N ASP A 41 -0.05 0.48 15.71
CA ASP A 41 1.26 -0.17 15.77
C ASP A 41 1.59 -0.81 14.40
N PRO A 42 2.67 -0.38 13.72
CA PRO A 42 2.97 -0.83 12.35
C PRO A 42 3.37 -2.31 12.28
N ALA A 43 3.78 -2.90 13.40
CA ALA A 43 4.10 -4.32 13.51
C ALA A 43 2.88 -5.20 13.86
N ARG A 44 1.74 -4.60 14.19
CA ARG A 44 0.51 -5.31 14.56
C ARG A 44 -0.42 -5.41 13.37
N TRP A 45 -0.84 -6.62 13.00
CA TRP A 45 -1.73 -6.86 11.85
C TRP A 45 -2.80 -7.87 12.18
N HIS A 46 -4.07 -7.51 12.03
CA HIS A 46 -5.19 -8.41 12.26
C HIS A 46 -5.68 -9.02 10.95
N ALA A 47 -6.35 -10.18 11.03
CA ALA A 47 -6.97 -10.81 9.87
C ALA A 47 -7.98 -9.86 9.20
N GLY A 48 -7.99 -9.81 7.88
CA GLY A 48 -8.84 -8.95 7.08
C GLY A 48 -8.25 -7.56 6.80
N GLN A 49 -7.21 -7.14 7.53
CA GLN A 49 -6.63 -5.80 7.35
C GLN A 49 -5.84 -5.66 6.05
N LEU A 50 -5.26 -6.73 5.51
CA LEU A 50 -4.57 -6.67 4.22
C LEU A 50 -5.59 -6.51 3.09
N ARG A 51 -6.70 -7.24 3.16
CA ARG A 51 -7.80 -7.12 2.22
C ARG A 51 -8.42 -5.72 2.26
N GLU A 52 -8.74 -5.21 3.45
CA GLU A 52 -9.28 -3.86 3.62
C GLU A 52 -8.31 -2.81 3.06
N LEU A 53 -7.04 -2.88 3.46
CA LEU A 53 -6.02 -1.94 3.02
C LEU A 53 -5.85 -1.97 1.50
N LEU A 54 -5.65 -3.14 0.91
CA LEU A 54 -5.24 -3.27 -0.50
C LEU A 54 -6.40 -3.16 -1.49
N LEU A 55 -7.63 -3.53 -1.10
CA LEU A 55 -8.77 -3.52 -2.04
C LEU A 55 -9.73 -2.33 -1.84
N ASP A 56 -9.74 -1.69 -0.67
CA ASP A 56 -10.59 -0.53 -0.38
C ASP A 56 -9.75 0.72 -0.17
N VAL A 57 -8.88 0.75 0.84
CA VAL A 57 -8.23 2.00 1.28
C VAL A 57 -7.20 2.49 0.26
N TYR A 58 -6.26 1.64 -0.13
CA TYR A 58 -5.13 1.98 -0.99
C TYR A 58 -5.58 2.45 -2.39
N PRO A 59 -6.46 1.74 -3.11
CA PRO A 59 -6.91 2.19 -4.44
C PRO A 59 -7.67 3.52 -4.42
N ARG A 60 -8.31 3.85 -3.29
CA ARG A 60 -9.04 5.11 -3.12
C ARG A 60 -8.12 6.30 -2.89
N GLN A 61 -7.01 6.10 -2.19
CA GLN A 61 -6.07 7.16 -1.82
C GLN A 61 -4.92 7.32 -2.81
N ILE A 62 -4.43 6.22 -3.38
CA ILE A 62 -3.21 6.20 -4.19
C ILE A 62 -3.55 6.04 -5.67
N SER A 63 -3.04 6.93 -6.52
CA SER A 63 -3.17 6.86 -7.98
C SER A 63 -1.93 6.19 -8.57
N VAL A 64 -2.06 4.93 -8.99
CA VAL A 64 -1.00 4.15 -9.66
C VAL A 64 -1.60 3.36 -10.81
N ASP A 65 -0.77 3.00 -11.78
CA ASP A 65 -1.19 2.13 -12.87
C ASP A 65 -1.54 0.72 -12.34
N PRO A 66 -2.63 0.07 -12.80
CA PRO A 66 -2.97 -1.28 -12.37
C PRO A 66 -1.87 -2.34 -12.56
N SER A 67 -0.94 -2.12 -13.49
CA SER A 67 0.24 -2.99 -13.67
C SER A 67 1.19 -3.00 -12.46
N ALA A 68 1.14 -1.99 -11.60
CA ALA A 68 1.91 -1.93 -10.35
C ALA A 68 1.40 -2.91 -9.28
N ALA A 69 0.29 -3.61 -9.50
CA ALA A 69 -0.27 -4.57 -8.55
C ALA A 69 0.76 -5.62 -8.11
N GLY A 70 1.62 -6.10 -9.03
CA GLY A 70 2.66 -7.07 -8.71
C GLY A 70 3.71 -6.53 -7.72
N GLU A 71 4.14 -5.28 -7.91
CA GLU A 71 5.13 -4.61 -7.06
C GLU A 71 4.57 -4.38 -5.65
N ILE A 72 3.32 -3.91 -5.56
CA ILE A 72 2.62 -3.70 -4.28
C ILE A 72 2.49 -5.02 -3.49
N LEU A 73 2.12 -6.12 -4.16
CA LEU A 73 2.03 -7.44 -3.54
C LEU A 73 3.40 -7.95 -3.09
N ALA A 74 4.45 -7.72 -3.88
CA ALA A 74 5.81 -8.11 -3.53
C ALA A 74 6.33 -7.33 -2.31
N ALA A 75 6.05 -6.02 -2.23
CA ALA A 75 6.38 -5.19 -1.08
C ALA A 75 5.65 -5.65 0.19
N ALA A 76 4.34 -5.93 0.08
CA ALA A 76 3.56 -6.45 1.19
C ALA A 76 4.06 -7.82 1.68
N ASP A 77 4.36 -8.78 0.79
CA ASP A 77 4.91 -10.08 1.18
C ASP A 77 6.29 -9.96 1.83
N ALA A 78 7.17 -9.12 1.27
CA ALA A 78 8.49 -8.86 1.85
C ALA A 78 8.39 -8.28 3.26
N PHE A 79 7.48 -7.34 3.48
CA PHE A 79 7.23 -6.78 4.80
C PHE A 79 6.70 -7.82 5.78
N LEU A 80 5.78 -8.72 5.37
CA LEU A 80 5.31 -9.81 6.22
C LEU A 80 6.43 -10.80 6.58
N ARG A 81 7.32 -11.14 5.63
CA ARG A 81 8.51 -11.97 5.90
C ARG A 81 9.47 -11.31 6.88
N TYR A 82 9.66 -9.99 6.76
CA TYR A 82 10.42 -9.20 7.71
C TYR A 82 9.81 -9.22 9.12
N LEU A 83 8.48 -9.09 9.24
CA LEU A 83 7.78 -9.20 10.52
C LEU A 83 7.93 -10.61 11.13
N ALA A 84 7.87 -11.65 10.29
CA ALA A 84 8.08 -13.05 10.71
C ALA A 84 9.47 -13.29 11.32
N ALA A 85 10.48 -12.51 10.92
CA ALA A 85 11.84 -12.58 11.43
C ALA A 85 12.01 -12.01 12.87
N GLY A 86 10.95 -12.01 13.68
CA GLY A 86 10.99 -11.65 15.10
C GLY A 86 10.46 -10.27 15.44
N ARG A 87 9.76 -9.60 14.53
CA ARG A 87 9.26 -8.22 14.71
C ARG A 87 7.74 -8.12 14.78
N ILE A 88 7.03 -9.21 14.54
CA ILE A 88 5.57 -9.23 14.58
C ILE A 88 5.04 -8.90 15.98
N GLY A 89 4.03 -8.02 16.05
CA GLY A 89 3.36 -7.65 17.29
C GLY A 89 2.62 -8.83 17.93
N ARG A 90 2.56 -8.87 19.28
CA ARG A 90 1.97 -9.99 20.05
C ARG A 90 0.48 -10.28 19.78
N GLU A 91 -0.25 -9.30 19.26
CA GLU A 91 -1.69 -9.40 18.97
C GLU A 91 -2.00 -9.53 17.47
N SER A 92 -0.95 -9.73 16.65
CA SER A 92 -1.15 -9.97 15.23
C SER A 92 -1.77 -11.34 14.99
N ALA A 93 -2.49 -11.46 13.87
CA ALA A 93 -2.74 -12.75 13.26
C ALA A 93 -1.41 -13.44 12.89
N PRO A 94 -1.38 -14.78 12.81
CA PRO A 94 -0.20 -15.50 12.34
C PRO A 94 0.23 -15.01 10.96
N VAL A 95 1.54 -14.87 10.72
CA VAL A 95 2.06 -14.37 9.42
C VAL A 95 1.58 -15.25 8.28
N GLU A 96 1.49 -16.56 8.49
CA GLU A 96 1.02 -17.50 7.48
C GLU A 96 -0.41 -17.18 7.05
N LYS A 97 -1.27 -16.75 7.98
CA LYS A 97 -2.64 -16.31 7.69
C LYS A 97 -2.69 -14.98 6.95
N LEU A 98 -1.81 -14.04 7.31
CA LEU A 98 -1.68 -12.78 6.58
C LEU A 98 -1.18 -12.99 5.14
N ARG A 99 -0.27 -13.94 4.93
CA ARG A 99 0.22 -14.29 3.59
C ARG A 99 -0.80 -15.07 2.76
N GLU A 100 -1.60 -15.94 3.38
CA GLU A 100 -2.78 -16.55 2.74
C GLU A 100 -3.77 -15.46 2.27
N GLU A 101 -4.09 -14.51 3.14
CA GLU A 101 -4.96 -13.37 2.82
C GLU A 101 -4.38 -12.53 1.66
N LEU A 102 -3.07 -12.26 1.65
CA LEU A 102 -2.40 -11.54 0.57
C LEU A 102 -2.51 -12.28 -0.77
N ALA A 103 -2.41 -13.61 -0.77
CA ALA A 103 -2.58 -14.42 -1.97
C ALA A 103 -4.02 -14.38 -2.50
N GLU A 104 -5.02 -14.32 -1.61
CA GLU A 104 -6.43 -14.15 -2.00
C GLU A 104 -6.72 -12.74 -2.57
N VAL A 105 -6.04 -11.72 -2.05
CA VAL A 105 -6.12 -10.33 -2.55
C VAL A 105 -5.50 -10.18 -3.93
N GLY A 106 -4.40 -10.89 -4.21
CA GLY A 106 -3.59 -10.72 -5.42
C GLY A 106 -4.39 -10.63 -6.74
N PRO A 107 -5.26 -11.60 -7.05
CA PRO A 107 -6.06 -11.59 -8.28
C PRO A 107 -7.03 -10.40 -8.42
N GLN A 108 -7.39 -9.74 -7.32
CA GLN A 108 -8.38 -8.65 -7.29
C GLN A 108 -7.74 -7.25 -7.31
N LEU A 109 -6.44 -7.15 -7.03
CA LEU A 109 -5.80 -5.85 -6.78
C LEU A 109 -5.76 -4.98 -8.04
N ALA A 110 -5.39 -5.53 -9.20
CA ALA A 110 -5.35 -4.78 -10.45
C ALA A 110 -6.73 -4.19 -10.81
N ASP A 111 -7.79 -4.98 -10.65
CA ASP A 111 -9.17 -4.52 -10.88
C ASP A 111 -9.56 -3.43 -9.87
N ALA A 112 -9.16 -3.55 -8.61
CA ALA A 112 -9.42 -2.54 -7.59
C ALA A 112 -8.69 -1.21 -7.89
N LEU A 113 -7.44 -1.27 -8.37
CA LEU A 113 -6.65 -0.11 -8.79
C LEU A 113 -7.24 0.56 -10.04
N ALA A 114 -7.83 -0.21 -10.95
CA ALA A 114 -8.48 0.30 -12.16
C ALA A 114 -9.86 0.92 -11.91
N ASP A 115 -10.49 0.62 -10.76
CA ASP A 115 -11.85 1.04 -10.44
C ASP A 115 -11.93 2.54 -10.07
N ARG A 116 -12.11 3.36 -11.10
CA ARG A 116 -12.32 4.81 -10.97
C ARG A 116 -13.60 5.18 -10.21
N GLY A 117 -14.56 4.26 -10.06
CA GLY A 117 -15.79 4.47 -9.29
C GLY A 117 -15.56 4.57 -7.79
N ARG A 118 -14.37 4.18 -7.31
CA ARG A 118 -13.96 4.29 -5.91
C ARG A 118 -13.23 5.59 -5.60
N TYR A 119 -12.92 6.39 -6.61
CA TYR A 119 -12.16 7.62 -6.42
C TYR A 119 -12.97 8.59 -5.54
N GLY A 120 -12.32 9.14 -4.52
CA GLY A 120 -12.89 10.28 -3.80
C GLY A 120 -13.02 11.48 -4.74
N LEU A 121 -13.89 12.44 -4.39
CA LEU A 121 -14.21 13.61 -5.24
C LEU A 121 -12.96 14.31 -5.82
N ALA A 122 -11.93 14.51 -4.99
CA ALA A 122 -10.67 15.14 -5.44
C ALA A 122 -9.97 14.33 -6.54
N LYS A 123 -9.91 13.00 -6.39
CA LYS A 123 -9.27 12.10 -7.36
C LYS A 123 -10.12 11.95 -8.63
N THR A 124 -11.45 12.02 -8.53
CA THR A 124 -12.33 12.10 -9.70
C THR A 124 -12.04 13.34 -10.54
N LEU A 125 -11.94 14.52 -9.92
CA LEU A 125 -11.65 15.77 -10.63
C LEU A 125 -10.30 15.71 -11.35
N VAL A 126 -9.24 15.23 -10.68
CA VAL A 126 -7.92 15.06 -11.30
C VAL A 126 -7.96 14.07 -12.46
N ALA A 127 -8.63 12.93 -12.30
CA ALA A 127 -8.75 11.94 -13.37
C ALA A 127 -9.50 12.49 -14.60
N THR A 128 -10.54 13.29 -14.39
CA THR A 128 -11.26 13.98 -15.48
C THR A 128 -10.36 14.98 -16.20
N ALA A 129 -9.58 15.80 -15.47
CA ALA A 129 -8.64 16.73 -16.08
C ALA A 129 -7.60 16.00 -16.94
N VAL A 130 -7.04 14.88 -16.47
CA VAL A 130 -6.10 14.05 -17.24
C VAL A 130 -6.72 13.49 -18.52
N ASP A 131 -7.96 12.98 -18.44
CA ASP A 131 -8.68 12.49 -19.63
C ASP A 131 -8.93 13.62 -20.67
N GLU A 132 -9.03 14.88 -20.20
CA GLU A 132 -9.13 16.08 -21.04
C GLU A 132 -7.76 16.61 -21.52
N GLY A 133 -6.66 15.94 -21.15
CA GLY A 133 -5.30 16.26 -21.58
C GLY A 133 -4.55 17.23 -20.68
N VAL A 134 -5.06 17.52 -19.47
CA VAL A 134 -4.35 18.31 -18.46
C VAL A 134 -3.23 17.47 -17.84
N ASP A 135 -2.04 18.04 -17.75
CA ASP A 135 -0.93 17.42 -17.03
C ASP A 135 -1.16 17.52 -15.52
N ALA A 136 -1.54 16.40 -14.89
CA ALA A 136 -1.77 16.35 -13.45
C ALA A 136 -0.50 16.50 -12.60
N THR A 137 0.68 16.50 -13.23
CA THR A 137 1.95 16.78 -12.55
C THR A 137 2.32 18.26 -12.53
N ASP A 138 1.60 19.09 -13.29
CA ASP A 138 1.72 20.56 -13.28
C ASP A 138 0.58 21.19 -12.45
N PRO A 139 0.88 21.70 -11.23
CA PRO A 139 -0.13 22.32 -10.37
C PRO A 139 -0.81 23.53 -11.02
N GLU A 140 -0.10 24.30 -11.86
CA GLU A 140 -0.71 25.44 -12.52
C GLU A 140 -1.64 25.04 -13.67
N ALA A 141 -1.36 23.91 -14.33
CA ALA A 141 -2.26 23.37 -15.35
C ALA A 141 -3.58 22.91 -14.73
N LEU A 142 -3.52 22.25 -13.56
CA LEU A 142 -4.69 21.86 -12.78
C LEU A 142 -5.48 23.07 -12.25
N ASP A 143 -4.81 24.12 -11.77
CA ASP A 143 -5.49 25.33 -11.26
C ASP A 143 -6.23 26.14 -12.35
N ARG A 144 -5.84 26.00 -13.62
CA ARG A 144 -6.41 26.73 -14.76
C ARG A 144 -7.54 25.99 -15.48
N TRP A 145 -7.76 24.71 -15.15
CA TRP A 145 -8.80 23.85 -15.72
C TRP A 145 -10.14 24.10 -15.00
#